data_AF-G0A374-F1
#
_entry.id   AF-G0A374-F1
#
_cell.length_a   1.000
_cell.length_b   1.000
_cell.length_c   1.000
_cell.angle_alpha   90.00
_cell.angle_beta   90.00
_cell.angle_gamma   90.00
#
_symmetry.space_group_name_H-M   'P 1'
#
loop_
_entity.id
_entity.type
_entity.pdbx_description
1 polymer ?
#
loop_
_entity_poly.entity_id
_entity_poly.type
_entity_poly.pdbx_seq_one_letter_code
_entity_poly.pdbx_strand_id
1 'polypeptide(L)'
;MSRSTTYLDSSTHPVVAIVAGVDKDVERGEDILMLGYSLVMMAPIFAPIAPPRVLLPLMALVFVVSVCVARLNFLGIRDKLAIAMASVGGRQDLSLLRPINDIFAEHPKATLGEGFNPLKNWQRTAKSILGAMMINSLWMPIFYALGLQFAEEKQLSLLNRAVLEVENKTARWRE
;
A
#
# COMPACT_ATOMS: atom_id res chain seq x y z
N MET A 1 11.97 16.55 -13.80
CA MET A 1 11.29 15.28 -14.15
C MET A 1 9.79 15.54 -14.18
N SER A 2 9.20 15.50 -15.38
CA SER A 2 7.76 15.74 -15.59
C SER A 2 6.95 14.63 -14.90
N ARG A 3 6.27 14.95 -13.80
CA ARG A 3 5.27 14.06 -13.20
C ARG A 3 4.01 14.21 -14.05
N SER A 4 3.70 13.19 -14.87
CA SER A 4 2.39 13.07 -15.49
C SER A 4 1.33 13.10 -14.37
N THR A 5 0.55 14.18 -14.33
CA THR A 5 -0.51 14.45 -13.35
C THR A 5 -1.82 13.72 -13.68
N THR A 6 -1.84 12.86 -14.71
CA THR A 6 -3.09 12.29 -15.23
C THR A 6 -2.83 10.93 -15.87
N TYR A 7 -3.72 9.95 -15.63
CA TYR A 7 -3.66 8.63 -16.27
C TYR A 7 -4.04 8.64 -17.77
N LEU A 8 -4.40 9.81 -18.30
CA LEU A 8 -4.77 9.99 -19.69
C LEU A 8 -3.51 10.24 -20.53
N ASP A 9 -2.87 9.16 -20.94
CA ASP A 9 -1.87 9.21 -22.01
C ASP A 9 -2.23 8.15 -23.07
N SER A 10 -2.78 8.62 -24.18
CA SER A 10 -2.84 7.94 -25.49
C SER A 10 -3.26 6.45 -25.54
N SER A 11 -4.41 6.05 -24.98
CA SER A 11 -5.03 4.75 -25.28
C SER A 11 -6.45 4.88 -25.84
N THR A 12 -6.85 3.94 -26.71
CA THR A 12 -8.11 3.86 -27.47
C THR A 12 -9.40 3.97 -26.63
N HIS A 13 -9.34 3.76 -25.30
CA HIS A 13 -10.45 4.00 -24.37
C HIS A 13 -9.95 4.59 -23.04
N PRO A 14 -10.53 5.69 -22.53
CA PRO A 14 -10.04 6.40 -21.33
C PRO A 14 -10.07 5.53 -20.06
N VAL A 15 -11.03 4.61 -19.95
CA VAL A 15 -11.12 3.65 -18.83
C VAL A 15 -9.92 2.71 -18.79
N VAL A 16 -9.47 2.20 -19.95
CA VAL A 16 -8.35 1.26 -20.02
C VAL A 16 -7.05 1.94 -19.61
N ALA A 17 -6.84 3.21 -20.00
CA ALA A 17 -5.72 4.03 -19.57
C ALA A 17 -5.68 4.22 -18.05
N ILE A 18 -6.85 4.53 -17.46
CA ILE A 18 -6.99 4.72 -16.02
C ILE A 18 -6.70 3.42 -15.27
N VAL A 19 -7.26 2.30 -15.70
CA VAL A 19 -7.06 1.00 -15.05
C VAL A 19 -5.60 0.57 -15.12
N ALA A 20 -4.95 0.68 -16.29
CA ALA A 20 -3.52 0.36 -16.44
C ALA A 20 -2.62 1.29 -15.60
N GLY A 21 -3.00 2.55 -15.47
CA GLY A 21 -2.29 3.50 -14.61
C GLY A 21 -2.45 3.20 -13.11
N VAL A 22 -3.65 2.81 -12.69
CA VAL A 22 -3.91 2.37 -11.31
C VAL A 22 -3.16 1.07 -11.02
N ASP A 23 -3.20 0.09 -11.91
CA ASP A 23 -2.47 -1.18 -11.80
C ASP A 23 -0.97 -0.96 -11.53
N LYS A 24 -0.33 -0.14 -12.38
CA LYS A 24 1.08 0.22 -12.21
C LYS A 24 1.39 0.92 -10.88
N ASP A 25 0.51 1.80 -10.42
CA ASP A 25 0.71 2.46 -9.13
C ASP A 25 0.46 1.48 -7.95
N VAL A 26 -0.42 0.49 -8.10
CA VAL A 26 -0.64 -0.58 -7.12
C VAL A 26 0.60 -1.48 -7.03
N GLU A 27 1.11 -1.96 -8.17
CA GLU A 27 2.34 -2.76 -8.25
C GLU A 27 3.50 -2.04 -7.57
N ARG A 28 3.67 -0.74 -7.85
CA ARG A 28 4.67 0.10 -7.16
C ARG A 28 4.49 0.11 -5.64
N GLY A 29 3.25 0.16 -5.16
CA GLY A 29 2.94 0.10 -3.73
C GLY A 29 3.35 -1.23 -3.11
N GLU A 30 3.05 -2.34 -3.79
CA GLU A 30 3.43 -3.69 -3.37
C GLU A 30 4.96 -3.85 -3.35
N ASP A 31 5.66 -3.35 -4.38
CA ASP A 31 7.12 -3.34 -4.46
C ASP A 31 7.77 -2.57 -3.29
N ILE A 32 7.22 -1.41 -2.91
CA ILE A 32 7.74 -0.63 -1.77
C ILE A 32 7.65 -1.43 -0.47
N LEU A 33 6.55 -2.15 -0.27
CA LEU A 33 6.37 -3.01 0.91
C LEU A 33 7.29 -4.23 0.85
N MET A 34 7.41 -4.87 -0.31
CA MET A 34 8.28 -6.02 -0.53
C MET A 34 9.76 -5.67 -0.33
N LEU A 35 10.20 -4.50 -0.78
CA LEU A 35 11.55 -3.98 -0.53
C LEU A 35 11.81 -3.76 0.96
N GLY A 36 10.82 -3.24 1.70
CA GLY A 36 10.92 -3.14 3.16
C GLY A 36 11.09 -4.51 3.82
N TYR A 37 10.32 -5.50 3.38
CA TYR A 37 10.44 -6.88 3.84
C TYR A 37 11.79 -7.51 3.53
N SER A 38 12.24 -7.41 2.28
CA SER A 38 13.49 -8.04 1.86
C SER A 38 14.68 -7.45 2.62
N LEU A 39 14.71 -6.13 2.82
CA LEU A 39 15.78 -5.48 3.58
C LEU A 39 15.82 -5.94 5.04
N VAL A 40 14.66 -6.12 5.68
CA VAL A 40 14.60 -6.64 7.05
C VAL A 40 14.97 -8.12 7.12
N MET A 41 14.60 -8.92 6.12
CA MET A 41 15.00 -10.33 6.04
C MET A 41 16.50 -10.51 5.81
N MET A 42 17.19 -9.48 5.30
CA MET A 42 18.65 -9.44 5.21
C MET A 42 19.34 -9.06 6.54
N ALA A 43 18.60 -8.74 7.61
CA ALA A 43 19.17 -8.39 8.92
C ALA A 43 20.22 -9.38 9.45
N PRO A 44 20.10 -10.71 9.28
CA PRO A 44 21.13 -11.66 9.72
C PRO A 44 22.52 -11.41 9.10
N ILE A 45 22.58 -10.86 7.87
CA ILE A 45 23.85 -10.51 7.20
C ILE A 45 24.59 -9.42 7.97
N PHE A 46 23.84 -8.51 8.60
CA PHE A 46 24.38 -7.38 9.35
C PHE A 46 24.59 -7.68 10.84
N ALA A 47 24.12 -8.83 11.33
CA ALA A 47 24.27 -9.23 12.74
C ALA A 47 25.73 -9.32 13.23
N PRO A 48 26.73 -9.73 12.41
CA PRO A 48 28.13 -9.68 12.82
C PRO A 48 28.71 -8.26 12.89
N ILE A 49 28.06 -7.28 12.25
CA ILE A 49 28.59 -5.92 12.04
C ILE A 49 27.99 -4.94 13.06
N ALA A 50 26.73 -5.14 13.46
CA ALA A 50 26.02 -4.23 14.37
C ALA A 50 25.31 -5.00 15.49
N PRO A 51 25.37 -4.49 16.75
CA PRO A 51 24.67 -5.13 17.86
C PRO A 51 23.14 -5.02 17.70
N PRO A 52 22.36 -5.94 18.29
CA PRO A 52 20.90 -5.95 18.20
C PRO A 52 20.23 -4.63 18.64
N ARG A 53 20.84 -3.90 19.58
CA ARG A 53 20.34 -2.61 20.05
C ARG A 53 20.35 -1.52 18.97
N VAL A 54 21.16 -1.65 17.94
CA VAL A 54 21.22 -0.74 16.80
C VAL A 54 20.47 -1.34 15.61
N LEU A 55 20.68 -2.64 15.37
CA LEU A 55 20.13 -3.33 14.21
C LEU A 55 18.59 -3.42 14.27
N LEU A 56 18.02 -3.81 15.42
CA LEU A 56 16.57 -4.02 15.54
C LEU A 56 15.76 -2.72 15.38
N PRO A 57 16.15 -1.58 16.00
CA PRO A 57 15.50 -0.30 15.72
C PRO A 57 15.64 0.15 14.27
N LEU A 58 16.79 -0.12 13.62
CA LEU A 58 16.99 0.21 12.21
C LEU A 58 16.01 -0.59 11.32
N MET A 59 15.82 -1.88 11.60
CA MET A 59 14.85 -2.71 10.88
C MET A 59 13.42 -2.23 11.11
N ALA A 60 13.06 -1.86 12.34
CA ALA A 60 11.77 -1.26 12.62
C ALA A 60 11.58 0.06 11.84
N LEU A 61 12.61 0.90 11.75
CA LEU A 61 12.57 2.14 10.98
C LEU A 61 12.34 1.88 9.48
N VAL A 62 13.00 0.87 8.92
CA VAL A 62 12.80 0.46 7.52
C VAL A 62 11.34 0.10 7.26
N PHE A 63 10.74 -0.72 8.13
CA PHE A 63 9.31 -1.06 8.03
C PHE A 63 8.42 0.18 8.14
N VAL A 64 8.69 1.07 9.09
CA VAL A 64 7.92 2.31 9.27
C VAL A 64 8.00 3.20 8.03
N VAL A 65 9.20 3.39 7.47
CA VAL A 65 9.39 4.20 6.26
C VAL A 65 8.68 3.58 5.07
N SER A 66 8.83 2.27 4.87
CA SER A 66 8.14 1.53 3.80
C SER A 66 6.62 1.68 3.90
N VAL A 67 6.04 1.49 5.09
CA VAL A 67 4.62 1.71 5.39
C VAL A 67 4.18 3.14 5.05
N CYS A 68 4.96 4.14 5.48
CA CYS A 68 4.63 5.54 5.21
C CYS A 68 4.62 5.84 3.71
N VAL A 69 5.62 5.36 2.97
CA VAL A 69 5.71 5.59 1.51
C VAL A 69 4.59 4.84 0.77
N ALA A 70 4.32 3.57 1.12
CA ALA A 70 3.22 2.80 0.54
C ALA A 70 1.86 3.45 0.81
N ARG A 71 1.67 4.00 2.01
CA ARG A 71 0.45 4.73 2.38
C ARG A 71 0.27 6.02 1.59
N LEU A 72 1.33 6.81 1.43
CA LEU A 72 1.31 8.00 0.58
C LEU A 72 1.01 7.63 -0.88
N ASN A 73 1.58 6.53 -1.38
CA ASN A 73 1.29 6.01 -2.71
C ASN A 73 -0.20 5.67 -2.85
N PHE A 74 -0.77 4.92 -1.90
CA PHE A 74 -2.19 4.56 -1.88
C PHE A 74 -3.13 5.77 -1.88
N LEU A 75 -2.83 6.79 -1.06
CA LEU A 75 -3.61 8.04 -1.05
C LEU A 75 -3.44 8.79 -2.38
N GLY A 76 -2.24 8.78 -2.96
CA GLY A 76 -1.98 9.31 -4.28
C GLY A 76 -2.81 8.63 -5.38
N ILE A 77 -2.96 7.31 -5.33
CA ILE A 77 -3.82 6.55 -6.27
C ILE A 77 -5.26 7.03 -6.16
N ARG A 78 -5.79 7.12 -4.93
CA ARG A 78 -7.15 7.60 -4.69
C ARG A 78 -7.38 8.98 -5.30
N ASP A 79 -6.47 9.91 -5.01
CA ASP A 79 -6.60 11.29 -5.45
C ASP A 79 -6.48 11.40 -6.99
N LYS A 80 -5.52 10.68 -7.61
CA LYS A 80 -5.40 10.60 -9.08
C LYS A 80 -6.64 9.96 -9.73
N LEU A 81 -7.18 8.89 -9.14
CA LEU A 81 -8.38 8.21 -9.63
C LEU A 81 -9.60 9.13 -9.56
N ALA A 82 -9.78 9.87 -8.47
CA ALA A 82 -10.88 10.83 -8.32
C ALA A 82 -10.82 11.93 -9.40
N ILE A 83 -9.62 12.47 -9.67
CA ILE A 83 -9.41 13.46 -10.75
C ILE A 83 -9.71 12.83 -12.11
N ALA A 84 -9.22 11.61 -12.35
CA ALA A 84 -9.44 10.92 -13.62
C ALA A 84 -10.93 10.62 -13.86
N MET A 85 -11.66 10.13 -12.86
CA MET A 85 -13.10 9.90 -12.93
C MET A 85 -13.87 11.21 -13.21
N ALA A 86 -13.51 12.32 -12.56
CA ALA A 86 -14.13 13.62 -12.83
C ALA A 86 -13.90 14.10 -14.27
N SER A 87 -12.75 13.75 -14.87
CA SER A 87 -12.40 14.14 -16.25
C SER A 87 -13.08 13.32 -17.35
N VAL A 88 -13.55 12.10 -17.06
CA VAL A 88 -14.05 11.16 -18.09
C VAL A 88 -15.51 11.43 -18.51
N GLY A 89 -16.30 12.18 -17.75
CA GLY A 89 -17.55 12.84 -18.20
C GLY A 89 -18.71 11.98 -18.76
N GLY A 90 -18.51 10.70 -19.07
CA GLY A 90 -19.49 9.77 -19.65
C GLY A 90 -20.07 8.81 -18.62
N ARG A 91 -21.41 8.80 -18.48
CA ARG A 91 -22.13 8.04 -17.42
C ARG A 91 -21.93 6.52 -17.46
N GLN A 92 -21.61 5.92 -18.61
CA GLN A 92 -21.46 4.46 -18.74
C GLN A 92 -20.07 3.98 -18.30
N ASP A 93 -19.02 4.69 -18.68
CA ASP A 93 -17.62 4.33 -18.38
C ASP A 93 -17.26 4.44 -16.89
N LEU A 94 -17.91 5.37 -16.19
CA LEU A 94 -17.77 5.55 -14.75
C LEU A 94 -18.27 4.35 -13.94
N SER A 95 -19.24 3.59 -14.46
CA SER A 95 -19.77 2.42 -13.77
C SER A 95 -18.75 1.28 -13.68
N LEU A 96 -17.80 1.22 -14.62
CA LEU A 96 -16.74 0.21 -14.65
C LEU A 96 -15.60 0.51 -13.68
N LEU A 97 -15.36 1.78 -13.36
CA LEU A 97 -14.38 2.20 -12.34
C LEU A 97 -14.93 2.15 -10.91
N ARG A 98 -16.26 1.97 -10.78
CA ARG A 98 -16.95 1.94 -9.48
C ARG A 98 -16.40 0.90 -8.50
N PRO A 99 -16.08 -0.35 -8.89
CA PRO A 99 -15.50 -1.33 -7.97
C PRO A 99 -14.17 -0.86 -7.36
N ILE A 100 -13.32 -0.17 -8.13
CA ILE A 100 -12.04 0.37 -7.64
C ILE A 100 -12.29 1.54 -6.68
N ASN A 101 -13.24 2.42 -7.01
CA ASN A 101 -13.60 3.55 -6.16
C ASN A 101 -14.27 3.10 -4.84
N ASP A 102 -15.11 2.07 -4.89
CA ASP A 102 -15.83 1.55 -3.73
C ASP A 102 -14.85 0.98 -2.69
N ILE A 103 -13.71 0.39 -3.09
CA ILE A 103 -12.65 -0.02 -2.15
C ILE A 103 -12.15 1.15 -1.30
N PHE A 104 -12.01 2.35 -1.87
CA PHE A 104 -11.58 3.53 -1.11
C PHE A 104 -12.67 4.05 -0.15
N ALA A 105 -13.94 3.80 -0.46
CA ALA A 105 -15.08 4.16 0.39
C ALA A 105 -15.33 3.12 1.50
N GLU A 106 -15.21 1.84 1.20
CA GLU A 106 -15.39 0.71 2.13
C GLU A 106 -14.20 0.55 3.09
N HIS A 107 -13.00 0.91 2.62
CA HIS A 107 -11.77 0.83 3.39
C HIS A 107 -11.08 2.20 3.48
N PRO A 108 -11.72 3.19 4.14
CA PRO A 108 -11.14 4.51 4.29
C PRO A 108 -9.83 4.39 5.07
N LYS A 109 -8.76 4.89 4.49
CA LYS A 109 -7.47 4.87 5.13
C LYS A 109 -7.46 5.91 6.24
N ALA A 110 -7.27 5.45 7.48
CA ALA A 110 -7.12 6.32 8.64
C ALA A 110 -5.94 7.29 8.45
N THR A 111 -5.79 8.29 9.31
CA THR A 111 -4.56 9.12 9.27
C THR A 111 -3.33 8.31 9.70
N LEU A 112 -2.12 8.77 9.36
CA LEU A 112 -0.89 8.20 9.93
C LEU A 112 -0.92 8.23 11.46
N GLY A 113 -1.41 9.33 12.05
CA GLY A 113 -1.55 9.46 13.50
C GLY A 113 -2.46 8.39 14.12
N GLU A 114 -3.51 7.97 13.44
CA GLU A 114 -4.38 6.89 13.89
C GLU A 114 -3.82 5.50 13.59
N GLY A 115 -3.20 5.35 12.42
CA GLY A 115 -2.54 4.12 12.00
C GLY A 115 -1.44 3.72 12.96
N PHE A 116 -0.63 4.67 13.45
CA PHE A 116 0.49 4.41 14.36
C PHE A 116 0.15 4.46 15.84
N ASN A 117 -1.10 4.80 16.20
CA ASN A 117 -1.48 4.93 17.62
C ASN A 117 -1.62 3.54 18.27
N PRO A 118 -0.76 3.18 19.26
CA PRO A 118 -0.82 1.89 19.92
C PRO A 118 -2.09 1.70 20.77
N LEU A 119 -2.68 2.78 21.28
CA LEU A 119 -3.89 2.76 22.10
C LEU A 119 -5.13 2.50 21.24
N LYS A 120 -5.18 3.06 20.04
CA LYS A 120 -6.27 2.78 19.07
C LYS A 120 -6.14 1.41 18.42
N ASN A 121 -4.92 0.87 18.32
CA ASN A 121 -4.64 -0.43 17.69
C ASN A 121 -4.30 -1.51 18.72
N TRP A 122 -5.14 -1.67 19.74
CA TRP A 122 -4.87 -2.54 20.89
C TRP A 122 -4.58 -4.00 20.52
N GLN A 123 -5.33 -4.58 19.57
CA GLN A 123 -5.08 -5.96 19.12
C GLN A 123 -3.69 -6.13 18.53
N ARG A 124 -3.21 -5.16 17.75
CA ARG A 124 -1.86 -5.19 17.17
C ARG A 124 -0.82 -4.99 18.25
N THR A 125 -1.01 -4.01 19.12
CA THR A 125 -0.13 -3.76 20.27
C THR A 125 0.01 -5.00 21.15
N ALA A 126 -1.10 -5.68 21.47
CA ALA A 126 -1.09 -6.91 22.24
C ALA A 126 -0.32 -8.04 21.55
N LYS A 127 -0.51 -8.23 20.23
CA LYS A 127 0.26 -9.21 19.45
C LYS A 127 1.76 -8.88 19.43
N SER A 128 2.12 -7.61 19.32
CA SER A 128 3.52 -7.17 19.35
C SER A 128 4.16 -7.36 20.72
N ILE A 129 3.42 -7.10 21.81
CA ILE A 129 3.87 -7.36 23.18
C ILE A 129 4.05 -8.87 23.41
N LEU A 130 3.09 -9.70 22.97
CA LEU A 130 3.21 -11.16 23.03
C LEU A 130 4.46 -11.66 22.31
N GLY A 131 4.68 -11.22 21.07
CA GLY A 131 5.88 -11.57 20.32
C GLY A 131 7.17 -11.11 21.01
N ALA A 132 7.18 -9.90 21.59
CA ALA A 132 8.32 -9.40 22.33
C ALA A 132 8.60 -10.18 23.62
N MET A 133 7.57 -10.62 24.34
CA MET A 133 7.74 -11.47 25.52
C MET A 133 8.33 -12.84 25.17
N MET A 134 8.06 -13.37 23.98
CA MET A 134 8.62 -14.65 23.53
C MET A 134 10.09 -14.59 23.12
N ILE A 135 10.64 -13.40 22.81
CA ILE A 135 12.02 -13.24 22.32
C ILE A 135 12.81 -12.29 23.22
N ASN A 136 12.52 -10.99 23.13
CA ASN A 136 12.93 -9.94 24.07
C ASN A 136 12.23 -8.61 23.69
N SER A 137 12.30 -7.62 24.59
CA SER A 137 11.62 -6.33 24.43
C SER A 137 12.05 -5.51 23.20
N LEU A 138 13.25 -5.72 22.66
CA LEU A 138 13.73 -5.00 21.47
C LEU A 138 12.97 -5.40 20.19
N TRP A 139 12.24 -6.52 20.21
CA TRP A 139 11.42 -6.98 19.08
C TRP A 139 10.03 -6.34 19.02
N MET A 140 9.59 -5.70 20.10
CA MET A 140 8.26 -5.07 20.15
C MET A 140 8.04 -4.05 19.01
N PRO A 141 8.98 -3.12 18.73
CA PRO A 141 8.82 -2.17 17.63
C PRO A 141 8.79 -2.84 16.25
N ILE A 142 9.57 -3.92 16.08
CA ILE A 142 9.60 -4.69 14.83
C ILE A 142 8.25 -5.36 14.61
N PHE A 143 7.72 -6.09 15.59
CA PHE A 143 6.42 -6.75 15.46
C PHE A 143 5.27 -5.76 15.28
N TYR A 144 5.37 -4.58 15.88
CA TYR A 144 4.39 -3.53 15.66
C TYR A 144 4.44 -2.97 14.24
N ALA A 145 5.64 -2.69 13.73
CA ALA A 145 5.86 -2.20 12.38
C ALA A 145 5.50 -3.26 11.31
N LEU A 146 5.80 -4.53 11.58
CA LEU A 146 5.37 -5.66 10.77
C LEU A 146 3.84 -5.74 10.66
N GLY A 147 3.13 -5.57 11.77
CA GLY A 147 1.67 -5.53 11.78
C GLY A 147 1.08 -4.30 11.05
N LEU A 148 1.82 -3.19 10.95
CA LEU A 148 1.47 -2.07 10.08
C LEU A 148 1.63 -2.45 8.61
N GLN A 149 2.73 -3.10 8.27
CA GLN A 149 3.04 -3.53 6.91
C GLN A 149 2.01 -4.51 6.35
N PHE A 150 1.59 -5.50 7.13
CA PHE A 150 0.50 -6.41 6.73
C PHE A 150 -0.84 -5.71 6.50
N ALA A 151 -1.13 -4.67 7.29
CA ALA A 151 -2.36 -3.90 7.10
C ALA A 151 -2.33 -3.13 5.77
N GLU A 152 -1.19 -2.55 5.42
CA GLU A 152 -0.98 -1.85 4.15
C GLU A 152 -1.03 -2.82 2.96
N GLU A 153 -0.36 -3.98 3.06
CA GLU A 153 -0.36 -5.04 2.05
C GLU A 153 -1.77 -5.55 1.77
N LYS A 154 -2.57 -5.79 2.82
CA LYS A 154 -3.96 -6.22 2.65
C LYS A 154 -4.78 -5.22 1.84
N GLN A 155 -4.57 -3.91 2.03
CA GLN A 155 -5.30 -2.90 1.28
C GLN A 155 -4.87 -2.85 -0.19
N LEU A 156 -3.58 -2.95 -0.47
CA LEU A 156 -3.08 -3.01 -1.84
C LEU A 156 -3.57 -4.28 -2.55
N SER A 157 -3.58 -5.43 -1.87
CA SER A 157 -4.12 -6.67 -2.41
C SER A 157 -5.62 -6.58 -2.74
N LEU A 158 -6.43 -5.91 -1.91
CA LEU A 158 -7.84 -5.67 -2.21
C LEU A 158 -8.01 -4.75 -3.42
N LEU A 159 -7.20 -3.69 -3.51
CA LEU A 159 -7.20 -2.77 -4.64
C LEU A 159 -6.78 -3.47 -5.94
N ASN A 160 -5.72 -4.30 -5.89
CA ASN A 160 -5.25 -5.12 -7.00
C ASN A 160 -6.36 -6.07 -7.51
N ARG A 161 -7.06 -6.76 -6.61
CA ARG A 161 -8.21 -7.60 -6.99
C ARG A 161 -9.32 -6.83 -7.70
N ALA A 162 -9.63 -5.62 -7.22
CA ALA A 162 -10.61 -4.75 -7.87
C ALA A 162 -10.15 -4.30 -9.25
N VAL A 163 -8.87 -3.96 -9.41
CA VAL A 163 -8.26 -3.62 -10.71
C VAL A 163 -8.38 -4.79 -11.68
N LEU A 164 -7.96 -5.99 -11.28
CA LEU A 164 -8.06 -7.20 -12.11
C LEU A 164 -9.51 -7.52 -12.53
N GLU A 165 -10.49 -7.28 -11.65
CA GLU A 165 -11.91 -7.46 -12.00
C GLU A 165 -12.33 -6.48 -13.10
N VAL A 166 -11.90 -5.22 -13.03
CA VAL A 166 -12.20 -4.21 -14.05
C VAL A 166 -11.43 -4.48 -15.35
N GLU A 167 -10.18 -4.94 -15.28
CA GLU A 167 -9.41 -5.37 -16.45
C GLU A 167 -10.10 -6.52 -17.19
N ASN A 168 -10.57 -7.54 -16.47
CA ASN A 168 -11.31 -8.65 -17.07
C ASN A 168 -12.60 -8.19 -17.76
N LYS A 169 -13.29 -7.20 -17.18
CA LYS A 169 -14.51 -6.61 -17.79
C LYS A 169 -14.21 -5.75 -19.02
N THR A 170 -13.04 -5.12 -19.05
CA THR A 170 -12.60 -4.22 -20.14
C THR A 170 -11.71 -4.92 -21.18
N ALA A 171 -11.47 -6.23 -21.03
CA ALA A 171 -10.61 -7.02 -21.91
C ALA A 171 -10.98 -6.90 -23.40
N ARG A 172 -12.28 -6.78 -23.70
CA ARG A 172 -12.80 -6.62 -25.08
C ARG A 172 -12.48 -5.27 -25.73
N TRP A 173 -11.95 -4.31 -24.98
CA TRP A 173 -11.58 -2.97 -25.46
C TRP A 173 -10.05 -2.80 -25.60
N ARG A 174 -9.29 -3.87 -25.34
CA ARG A 174 -7.83 -3.93 -25.56
C ARG A 174 -7.45 -4.53 -26.92
N GLU A 175 -8.38 -5.18 -27.61
CA GLU A 175 -8.23 -5.71 -28.99
C GLU A 175 -8.50 -4.63 -30.04
#